data_AF-A0A930W0S8-F1
#
_entry.id   AF-A0A930W0S8-F1
#
_cell.length_a   1.000
_cell.length_b   1.000
_cell.length_c   1.000
_cell.angle_alpha   90.00
_cell.angle_beta   90.00
_cell.angle_gamma   90.00
#
_symmetry.space_group_name_H-M   'P 1'
#
loop_
_entity.id
_entity.type
_entity.pdbx_description
1 polymer ?
#
loop_
_entity_poly.entity_id
_entity_poly.type
_entity_poly.pdbx_seq_one_letter_code
_entity_poly.pdbx_strand_id
1 'polypeptide(L)'
;MGLDHKKFKEIKAAFTLDDDTLHHIADDFRAEMHAGLAHKEGASLRMLRTFAGLPTGRETGTFLALDFGGTNVRALRLRLDGSGKYKVESKVAKPLTLPGVYEYVCADAPAD
;
A
#
# COMPACT_ATOMS: atom_id res chain seq x y z
N MET A 1 -40.65 2.86 -0.63
CA MET A 1 -39.85 2.83 0.61
C MET A 1 -39.07 4.14 0.66
N GLY A 2 -39.49 5.09 1.50
CA GLY A 2 -38.87 6.42 1.56
C GLY A 2 -37.63 6.42 2.46
N LEU A 3 -36.65 7.26 2.16
CA LEU A 3 -35.46 7.46 3.01
C LEU A 3 -35.89 8.01 4.37
N ASP A 4 -35.49 7.34 5.45
CA ASP A 4 -35.63 7.86 6.81
C ASP A 4 -34.57 8.94 7.04
N HIS A 5 -34.98 10.20 6.91
CA HIS A 5 -34.09 11.35 6.97
C HIS A 5 -33.48 11.56 8.37
N LYS A 6 -34.13 11.06 9.44
CA LYS A 6 -33.60 11.16 10.79
C LYS A 6 -32.44 10.17 10.95
N LYS A 7 -32.66 8.90 10.61
CA LYS A 7 -31.60 7.88 10.62
C LYS A 7 -30.43 8.25 9.71
N PHE A 8 -30.72 8.82 8.54
CA PHE A 8 -29.67 9.28 7.63
C PHE A 8 -28.80 10.38 8.25
N LYS A 9 -29.39 11.36 8.95
CA LYS A 9 -28.64 12.41 9.66
C LYS A 9 -27.83 11.85 10.82
N GLU A 10 -28.39 10.91 11.60
CA GLU A 10 -27.69 10.25 12.71
C GLU A 10 -26.46 9.48 12.21
N ILE A 11 -26.61 8.69 11.14
CA ILE A 11 -25.49 7.98 10.53
C ILE A 11 -24.48 9.00 10.00
N LYS A 12 -24.90 10.02 9.26
CA LYS A 12 -23.96 11.04 8.75
C LYS A 12 -23.16 11.68 9.88
N ALA A 13 -23.81 12.05 10.99
CA ALA A 13 -23.15 12.64 12.15
C ALA A 13 -22.14 11.68 12.79
N ALA A 14 -22.47 10.39 12.93
CA ALA A 14 -21.56 9.39 13.50
C ALA A 14 -20.27 9.17 12.69
N PHE A 15 -20.28 9.50 11.39
CA PHE A 15 -19.09 9.45 10.51
C PHE A 15 -18.52 10.83 10.20
N THR A 16 -19.02 11.89 10.83
CA THR A 16 -18.47 13.25 10.69
C THR A 16 -17.47 13.48 11.82
N LEU A 17 -16.22 13.72 11.46
CA LEU A 17 -15.16 14.07 12.40
C LEU A 17 -14.98 15.58 12.38
N ASP A 18 -14.80 16.17 13.56
CA ASP A 18 -14.38 17.56 13.70
C ASP A 18 -12.84 17.66 13.72
N ASP A 19 -12.33 18.89 13.61
CA ASP A 19 -10.90 19.16 13.53
C ASP A 19 -10.14 18.69 14.78
N ASP A 20 -10.74 18.83 15.97
CA ASP A 20 -10.15 18.38 17.23
C ASP A 20 -9.99 16.86 17.27
N THR A 21 -11.00 16.13 16.81
CA THR A 21 -10.94 14.67 16.68
C THR A 21 -9.87 14.25 15.66
N LEU A 22 -9.74 14.96 14.54
CA LEU A 22 -8.69 14.70 13.55
C LEU A 22 -7.29 14.94 14.12
N HIS A 23 -7.09 16.00 14.90
CA HIS A 23 -5.82 16.25 15.59
C HIS A 23 -5.49 15.14 16.59
N HIS A 24 -6.47 14.71 17.39
CA HIS A 24 -6.28 13.60 18.33
C HIS A 24 -5.89 12.30 17.62
N ILE A 25 -6.57 11.96 16.51
CA ILE A 25 -6.20 10.80 15.70
C ILE A 25 -4.75 10.92 15.20
N ALA A 26 -4.34 12.08 14.68
CA ALA A 26 -2.98 12.30 14.21
C ALA A 26 -1.94 12.14 15.33
N ASP A 27 -2.27 12.61 16.54
CA ASP A 27 -1.41 12.46 17.73
C ASP A 27 -1.29 11.00 18.18
N ASP A 28 -2.38 10.23 18.14
CA ASP A 28 -2.36 8.79 18.44
C ASP A 28 -1.49 8.03 17.43
N PHE A 29 -1.62 8.32 16.12
CA PHE A 29 -0.75 7.75 15.10
C PHE A 29 0.73 8.08 15.36
N ARG A 30 1.04 9.33 15.71
CA ARG A 30 2.40 9.76 16.03
C ARG A 30 2.93 9.04 17.26
N ALA A 31 2.13 8.88 18.31
CA ALA A 31 2.50 8.15 19.51
C ALA A 31 2.82 6.67 19.20
N GLU A 32 1.98 6.01 18.41
CA GLU A 32 2.19 4.62 17.99
C GLU A 32 3.41 4.46 17.07
N MET A 33 3.68 5.43 16.19
CA MET A 33 4.92 5.44 15.40
C MET A 33 6.16 5.51 16.30
N HIS A 34 6.15 6.35 17.34
CA HIS A 34 7.24 6.43 18.31
C HIS A 34 7.38 5.13 19.11
N ALA A 35 6.27 4.51 19.51
CA ALA A 35 6.28 3.23 20.21
C ALA A 35 6.87 2.11 19.34
N GLY A 36 6.45 2.02 18.08
CA GLY A 36 6.96 1.05 17.12
C GLY A 36 8.45 1.21 16.81
N LEU A 37 8.92 2.44 16.62
CA LEU A 37 10.35 2.74 16.40
C LEU A 37 11.21 2.42 17.64
N ALA A 38 10.64 2.56 18.84
CA ALA A 38 11.30 2.19 20.09
C ALA A 38 11.20 0.69 20.41
N HIS A 39 10.59 -0.12 19.53
CA HIS A 39 10.37 -1.55 19.73
C HIS A 39 9.62 -1.87 21.04
N LYS A 40 8.69 -1.00 21.45
CA LYS A 40 7.86 -1.25 22.64
C LYS A 40 6.96 -2.47 22.43
N GLU A 41 6.87 -3.32 23.43
CA GLU A 41 5.93 -4.43 23.45
C GLU A 41 4.49 -3.89 23.35
N GLY A 42 3.66 -4.49 22.50
CA GLY A 42 2.27 -4.07 22.30
C GLY A 42 2.06 -2.88 21.36
N ALA A 43 3.11 -2.31 20.73
CA ALA A 43 2.94 -1.28 19.71
C ALA A 43 2.13 -1.82 18.52
N SER A 44 1.08 -1.09 18.12
CA SER A 44 0.21 -1.49 17.00
C SER A 44 0.87 -1.26 15.64
N LEU A 45 1.72 -0.24 15.52
CA LEU A 45 2.50 0.06 14.32
C LEU A 45 3.90 -0.57 14.42
N ARG A 46 4.20 -1.52 13.51
CA ARG A 46 5.45 -2.31 13.56
C ARG A 46 6.71 -1.56 13.14
N MET A 47 6.58 -0.45 12.42
CA MET A 47 7.70 0.39 11.97
C MET A 47 8.88 -0.40 11.35
N LEU A 48 8.55 -1.35 10.46
CA LEU A 48 9.54 -2.24 9.83
C LEU A 48 10.52 -1.46 8.94
N ARG A 49 11.81 -1.82 9.00
CA ARG A 49 12.85 -1.21 8.16
C ARG A 49 12.74 -1.72 6.73
N THR A 50 12.74 -0.80 5.77
CA THR A 50 12.75 -1.10 4.33
C THR A 50 14.15 -1.37 3.78
N PHE A 51 15.20 -0.98 4.52
CA PHE A 51 16.62 -1.01 4.08
C PHE A 51 16.88 -0.23 2.77
N ALA A 52 15.99 0.71 2.42
CA ALA A 52 16.10 1.54 1.23
C ALA A 52 16.44 2.98 1.60
N GLY A 53 17.38 3.58 0.88
CA GLY A 53 17.68 5.01 0.94
C GLY A 53 16.79 5.84 0.01
N LEU A 54 16.91 7.17 0.11
CA LEU A 54 16.29 8.08 -0.86
C LEU A 54 17.02 8.00 -2.21
N PRO A 55 16.30 8.16 -3.34
CA PRO A 55 16.93 8.22 -4.65
C PRO A 55 17.90 9.40 -4.74
N THR A 56 19.07 9.15 -5.32
CA THR A 56 20.15 10.13 -5.51
C THR A 56 20.05 10.85 -6.85
N GLY A 57 19.26 10.33 -7.78
CA GLY A 57 19.19 10.80 -9.16
C GLY A 57 20.39 10.34 -10.00
N ARG A 58 21.36 9.61 -9.44
CA ARG A 58 22.51 9.07 -10.19
C ARG A 58 22.33 7.62 -10.61
N GLU A 59 21.16 7.05 -10.35
CA GLU A 59 20.84 5.67 -10.69
C GLU A 59 20.83 5.50 -12.22
N THR A 60 21.59 4.52 -12.70
CA THR A 60 21.68 4.18 -14.12
C THR A 60 21.63 2.67 -14.32
N GLY A 61 21.14 2.22 -15.46
CA GLY A 61 21.16 0.81 -15.85
C GLY A 61 19.78 0.24 -16.13
N THR A 62 19.74 -1.02 -16.54
CA THR A 62 18.49 -1.72 -16.88
C THR A 62 18.11 -2.66 -15.75
N PHE A 63 16.87 -2.55 -15.27
CA PHE A 63 16.33 -3.28 -14.13
C PHE A 63 15.03 -3.98 -14.51
N LEU A 64 14.76 -5.08 -13.83
CA LEU A 64 13.45 -5.71 -13.82
C LEU A 64 12.74 -5.31 -12.53
N ALA A 65 11.47 -4.91 -12.65
CA ALA A 65 10.60 -4.69 -11.51
C ALA A 65 9.45 -5.69 -11.55
N LEU A 66 9.14 -6.27 -10.40
CA LEU A 66 8.03 -7.17 -10.19
C LEU A 66 7.09 -6.56 -9.15
N ASP A 67 5.80 -6.59 -9.45
CA ASP A 67 4.75 -6.05 -8.60
C ASP A 67 3.66 -7.12 -8.49
N PHE A 68 3.62 -7.74 -7.31
CA PHE A 68 2.62 -8.71 -6.89
C PHE A 68 1.64 -7.99 -5.97
N GLY A 69 0.51 -7.52 -6.53
CA GLY A 69 -0.43 -6.70 -5.77
C GLY A 69 -1.87 -6.89 -6.22
N GLY A 70 -2.76 -7.13 -5.25
CA GLY A 70 -4.21 -7.21 -5.45
C GLY A 70 -4.62 -8.32 -6.42
N THR A 71 -4.91 -7.96 -7.67
CA THR A 71 -5.54 -8.84 -8.68
C THR A 71 -4.58 -9.27 -9.79
N ASN A 72 -3.43 -8.62 -9.97
CA ASN A 72 -2.51 -8.90 -11.08
C ASN A 72 -1.05 -8.97 -10.63
N VAL A 73 -0.27 -9.82 -11.29
CA VAL A 73 1.19 -9.74 -11.32
C VAL A 73 1.61 -8.87 -12.48
N ARG A 74 2.54 -7.96 -12.23
CA ARG A 74 3.12 -7.09 -13.26
C ARG A 74 4.63 -7.26 -13.28
N ALA A 75 5.19 -7.38 -14.48
CA ALA A 75 6.63 -7.34 -14.70
C ALA A 75 6.98 -6.20 -15.64
N LEU A 76 7.99 -5.42 -15.29
CA LEU A 76 8.48 -4.29 -16.07
C LEU A 76 9.97 -4.47 -16.33
N ARG A 77 10.39 -4.10 -17.54
CA ARG A 77 11.79 -3.81 -17.83
C ARG A 77 11.96 -2.30 -17.92
N LEU A 78 12.78 -1.76 -17.04
CA LEU A 78 13.02 -0.33 -16.89
C LEU A 78 14.48 -0.01 -17.17
N ARG A 79 14.74 1.12 -17.81
CA ARG A 79 16.08 1.68 -17.96
C ARG A 79 16.13 3.00 -17.20
N LEU A 80 17.10 3.13 -16.30
CA LEU A 80 17.41 4.38 -15.60
C LEU A 80 18.54 5.09 -16.35
N ASP A 81 18.33 6.36 -16.68
CA ASP A 81 19.22 7.17 -17.50
C ASP A 81 19.97 8.24 -16.67
N GLY A 82 19.88 8.17 -15.32
CA GLY A 82 20.41 9.18 -14.42
C GLY A 82 19.64 10.51 -14.49
N SER A 83 20.05 11.49 -13.69
CA SER A 83 19.33 12.76 -13.47
C SER A 83 17.84 12.58 -13.15
N GLY A 84 17.48 11.50 -12.46
CA GLY A 84 16.09 11.12 -12.17
C GLY A 84 15.25 10.68 -13.38
N LYS A 85 15.87 10.49 -14.56
CA LYS A 85 15.17 10.06 -15.78
C LYS A 85 15.13 8.53 -15.87
N TYR A 86 14.02 8.02 -16.38
CA TYR A 86 13.85 6.60 -16.65
C TYR A 86 12.96 6.36 -17.87
N LYS A 87 13.04 5.16 -18.44
CA LYS A 87 12.20 4.66 -19.51
C LYS A 87 11.67 3.28 -19.16
N VAL A 88 10.36 3.07 -19.27
CA VAL A 88 9.78 1.73 -19.28
C VAL A 88 9.95 1.18 -20.70
N GLU A 89 10.78 0.15 -20.86
CA GLU A 89 11.06 -0.45 -22.16
C GLU A 89 10.00 -1.49 -22.53
N SER A 90 9.54 -2.26 -21.54
CA SER A 90 8.44 -3.20 -21.71
C SER A 90 7.68 -3.41 -20.40
N LYS A 91 6.43 -3.83 -20.52
CA LYS A 91 5.54 -4.13 -19.40
C LYS A 91 4.61 -5.26 -19.78
N VAL A 92 4.45 -6.21 -18.88
CA VAL A 92 3.43 -7.26 -18.97
C VAL A 92 2.63 -7.29 -17.67
N ALA A 93 1.35 -7.65 -17.78
CA ALA A 93 0.46 -7.86 -16.65
C ALA A 93 -0.35 -9.13 -16.89
N LYS A 94 -0.50 -9.94 -15.84
CA LYS A 94 -1.34 -11.14 -15.85
C LYS A 94 -2.20 -11.19 -14.59
N PRO A 95 -3.47 -11.59 -14.70
CA PRO A 95 -4.31 -11.85 -13.54
C PRO A 95 -3.65 -12.88 -12.62
N LEU A 96 -3.81 -12.70 -11.32
CA LEU A 96 -3.44 -13.69 -10.30
C LEU A 96 -4.46 -14.85 -10.23
N THR A 97 -5.65 -14.65 -10.78
CA THR A 97 -6.69 -15.66 -10.86
C THR A 97 -7.24 -15.74 -12.28
N LEU A 98 -7.50 -16.95 -12.74
CA LEU A 98 -8.18 -17.23 -13.99
C LEU A 98 -9.20 -18.35 -13.73
N PRO A 99 -10.52 -18.06 -13.77
CA PRO A 99 -11.54 -19.03 -13.44
C PRO A 99 -11.40 -20.34 -14.22
N GLY A 100 -11.33 -21.45 -13.49
CA GLY A 100 -11.17 -22.80 -14.06
C GLY A 100 -9.75 -23.13 -14.55
N VAL A 101 -8.75 -22.28 -14.32
CA VAL A 101 -7.36 -22.52 -14.75
C VAL A 101 -6.36 -22.41 -13.59
N TYR A 102 -6.32 -21.30 -12.86
CA TYR A 102 -5.42 -21.11 -11.71
C TYR A 102 -5.94 -20.07 -10.71
N GLU A 103 -5.52 -20.18 -9.44
CA GLU A 103 -5.86 -19.26 -8.36
C GLU A 103 -4.66 -19.07 -7.41
N TYR A 104 -3.85 -18.02 -7.62
CA TYR A 104 -2.61 -17.77 -6.87
C TYR A 104 -2.78 -16.90 -5.61
N VAL A 105 -4.02 -16.66 -5.19
CA VAL A 105 -4.34 -15.76 -4.06
C VAL A 105 -5.00 -16.49 -2.89
N CYS A 106 -5.29 -17.79 -3.04
CA CYS A 106 -5.82 -18.61 -1.96
C CYS A 106 -4.71 -19.02 -0.97
N ALA A 107 -5.08 -19.30 0.27
CA ALA A 107 -4.14 -19.69 1.32
C ALA A 107 -3.37 -20.99 1.00
N ASP A 108 -3.95 -21.83 0.15
CA ASP A 108 -3.43 -23.14 -0.21
C ASP A 108 -2.68 -23.14 -1.56
N ALA A 109 -2.45 -21.96 -2.15
CA ALA A 109 -1.75 -21.86 -3.42
C ALA A 109 -0.31 -22.42 -3.28
N PRO A 110 0.08 -23.42 -4.10
CA PRO A 110 1.42 -23.98 -4.05
C PRO A 110 2.45 -22.94 -4.53
N ALA A 111 3.69 -23.07 -4.02
CA ALA A 111 4.80 -22.16 -4.31
C ALA A 111 5.75 -22.70 -5.40
N ASP A 112 5.27 -23.62 -6.24
CA ASP A 112 6.03 -24.39 -7.23
C ASP A 112 6.51 -23.58 -8.44
#